data_AF-A0A843S5B8-F1
#
_entry.id   AF-A0A843S5B8-F1
#
_cell.length_a   1.000
_cell.length_b   1.000
_cell.length_c   1.000
_cell.angle_alpha   90.00
_cell.angle_beta   90.00
_cell.angle_gamma   90.00
#
_symmetry.space_group_name_H-M   'P 1'
#
loop_
_entity.id
_entity.type
_entity.pdbx_description
1 polymer ?
#
loop_
_entity_poly.entity_id
_entity_poly.type
_entity_poly.pdbx_seq_one_letter_code
_entity_poly.pdbx_strand_id
1 'polypeptide(L)'
;MLRTIALGLVTLCLVGSRSVCPQQPELGRIDFPASQSGRRPAAAIAAHGTPARDLVRIPAASYDVSDRITTLELRVSVSEFLLGATEVTQREYEAMTGENPSVSKGSSRPVENVSWWDAIRFCNLRSAKEGLTPCYDMATGRRPEPCSGYRLPTEAEWMVAAGPPPAATALDEVANVGDTSTKSLRILHDALEKGTMPVCSRTRNAHGVCDLRGNVWEWCGDHYGAVASPDAVRDPVGPAWGPARVIRGGSFVTTTSRWSRDYRSSMRADSRSRYTGFRVARSLDTTERRQPQSPTFLEPYDDPPPAFEGSIGSLSPLAPKGTSVEAWQERAGEIRAKWEALLGIPKRRTGKPAARVLRELTQRNFVGQMIDLEMEPGASEKIYVLRPSHRDHRPWPVMIVPFYDVDTPAAADLGGRRFDPDRGVNAYAYTAAQHGYLAVAVRWFGESYGESYSEAVANLALRDPGTTGLGKWVADARRLVEYIETLPDADADRIGIIGHSLGGKMALYAAAFEPRIRAAVSSEPGIGLTFSNYEDYWYLGEKVTALPPGTDQHELIALIAPRPFLLVGGDEYDTDESWHYINAARAAYRLVGKPEHVGYLNHRAGHTPTPEAVSRAFDWLNHFLKP
;
A
#
# COMPACT_ATOMS: atom_id res chain seq x y z
N MET A 1 -23.05 66.26 -9.18
CA MET A 1 -22.17 66.63 -8.04
C MET A 1 -21.11 65.54 -7.93
N LEU A 2 -20.00 65.60 -8.67
CA LEU A 2 -18.74 66.26 -8.31
C LEU A 2 -18.22 65.86 -6.92
N ARG A 3 -17.26 64.93 -6.86
CA ARG A 3 -15.84 65.26 -6.65
C ARG A 3 -14.90 64.06 -6.84
N THR A 4 -14.03 64.26 -7.82
CA THR A 4 -12.74 63.62 -8.12
C THR A 4 -11.66 64.12 -7.14
N ILE A 5 -10.58 63.34 -6.96
CA ILE A 5 -9.12 63.69 -6.90
C ILE A 5 -8.42 62.35 -6.52
N ALA A 6 -7.58 61.65 -7.29
CA ALA A 6 -6.43 61.95 -8.17
C ALA A 6 -5.05 62.02 -7.49
N LEU A 7 -4.25 60.99 -7.81
CA LEU A 7 -2.81 60.90 -8.10
C LEU A 7 -1.72 61.09 -7.02
N GLY A 8 -0.74 60.17 -7.11
CA GLY A 8 0.63 60.32 -6.62
C GLY A 8 1.50 59.09 -6.92
N LEU A 9 1.95 58.96 -8.18
CA LEU A 9 3.03 58.05 -8.61
C LEU A 9 4.38 58.77 -8.41
N VAL A 10 5.40 58.11 -7.87
CA VAL A 10 6.82 58.40 -8.16
C VAL A 10 7.60 57.09 -8.25
N THR A 11 8.49 57.05 -9.24
CA THR A 11 9.22 55.91 -9.79
C THR A 11 10.71 55.99 -9.43
N LEU A 12 11.33 54.81 -9.25
CA LEU A 12 12.77 54.44 -9.36
C LEU A 12 13.86 55.17 -8.54
N CYS A 13 14.70 54.38 -7.86
CA CYS A 13 16.12 54.19 -8.23
C CYS A 13 16.74 52.96 -7.54
N LEU A 14 17.37 52.10 -8.35
CA LEU A 14 18.36 51.10 -7.97
C LEU A 14 19.70 51.80 -7.67
N VAL A 15 20.48 51.32 -6.70
CA VAL A 15 21.92 50.95 -6.77
C VAL A 15 22.34 50.46 -5.38
N GLY A 16 23.03 49.32 -5.31
CA GLY A 16 23.33 48.60 -4.07
C GLY A 16 24.63 48.97 -3.37
N SER A 17 24.88 48.25 -2.26
CA SER A 17 26.22 48.08 -1.67
C SER A 17 26.20 46.96 -0.62
N ARG A 18 27.35 46.28 -0.55
CA ARG A 18 27.67 45.03 0.15
C ARG A 18 27.75 45.15 1.69
N SER A 19 27.56 43.98 2.32
CA SER A 19 28.21 43.44 3.53
C SER A 19 28.18 44.24 4.84
N VAL A 20 27.68 43.62 5.92
CA VAL A 20 28.46 43.21 7.13
C VAL A 20 27.60 42.24 7.96
N CYS A 21 28.22 41.13 8.38
CA CYS A 21 27.68 40.07 9.22
C CYS A 21 28.12 40.31 10.68
N PRO A 22 27.28 40.14 11.73
CA PRO A 22 27.75 40.13 13.11
C PRO A 22 28.05 38.71 13.61
N GLN A 23 29.17 38.62 14.33
CA GLN A 23 29.87 37.44 14.81
C GLN A 23 29.15 36.66 15.93
N GLN A 24 29.38 35.35 15.97
CA GLN A 24 29.09 34.45 17.09
C GLN A 24 30.13 34.61 18.22
N PRO A 25 29.78 34.41 19.51
CA PRO A 25 30.75 34.28 20.59
C PRO A 25 31.22 32.83 20.79
N GLU A 26 32.52 32.69 21.11
CA GLU A 26 33.29 31.47 21.32
C GLU A 26 32.84 30.67 22.56
N LEU A 27 32.90 29.33 22.45
CA LEU A 27 32.75 28.39 23.56
C LEU A 27 34.13 27.99 24.11
N GLY A 28 34.37 28.26 25.39
CA GLY A 28 35.57 27.88 26.11
C GLY A 28 35.68 26.37 26.38
N ARG A 29 36.89 25.83 26.23
CA ARG A 29 37.31 24.47 26.61
C ARG A 29 37.33 24.32 28.14
N ILE A 30 36.87 23.16 28.63
CA ILE A 30 37.09 22.71 30.01
C ILE A 30 37.75 21.31 29.95
N ASP A 31 38.92 21.21 30.57
CA ASP A 31 39.72 19.98 30.72
C ASP A 31 39.25 19.13 31.91
N PHE A 32 39.33 17.80 31.79
CA PHE A 32 39.03 16.84 32.85
C PHE A 32 40.32 16.23 33.44
N PRO A 33 40.46 16.09 34.78
CA PRO A 33 41.52 15.28 35.37
C PRO A 33 41.06 13.86 35.76
N ALA A 34 42.05 12.97 35.79
CA ALA A 34 41.99 11.53 35.77
C ALA A 34 41.61 10.81 37.08
N SER A 35 41.31 9.52 36.91
CA SER A 35 40.88 8.54 37.90
C SER A 35 41.93 8.19 38.97
N GLN A 36 41.46 7.87 40.18
CA GLN A 36 42.18 6.99 41.10
C GLN A 36 41.24 6.00 41.80
N SER A 37 41.73 4.78 41.87
CA SER A 37 41.12 3.56 42.41
C SER A 37 41.37 3.38 43.91
N GLY A 38 40.38 2.89 44.65
CA GLY A 38 40.56 2.33 45.99
C GLY A 38 39.38 1.44 46.41
N ARG A 39 39.66 0.19 46.79
CA ARG A 39 38.69 -0.83 47.28
C ARG A 39 38.85 -1.07 48.78
N ARG A 40 37.72 -1.17 49.51
CA ARG A 40 37.31 -2.14 50.57
C ARG A 40 36.41 -1.48 51.64
N PRO A 41 35.60 -2.20 52.44
CA PRO A 41 34.81 -3.41 52.19
C PRO A 41 33.33 -3.26 52.66
N ALA A 42 32.54 -4.31 52.48
CA ALA A 42 31.09 -4.38 52.64
C ALA A 42 30.56 -4.34 54.09
N ALA A 43 29.41 -3.67 54.27
CA ALA A 43 28.37 -4.02 55.23
C ALA A 43 27.01 -3.57 54.68
N ALA A 44 26.03 -4.47 54.69
CA ALA A 44 24.74 -4.34 54.04
C ALA A 44 23.72 -3.57 54.90
N ILE A 45 22.85 -2.79 54.24
CA ILE A 45 21.37 -2.90 54.22
C ILE A 45 20.76 -1.53 53.93
N ALA A 46 20.27 -1.38 52.69
CA ALA A 46 18.98 -0.81 52.30
C ALA A 46 19.04 -0.61 50.78
N ALA A 47 18.72 -1.67 50.03
CA ALA A 47 18.67 -1.62 48.58
C ALA A 47 17.48 -0.75 48.12
N HIS A 48 17.72 0.53 47.91
CA HIS A 48 16.96 1.33 46.95
C HIS A 48 17.73 1.38 45.63
N GLY A 49 17.08 0.84 44.59
CA GLY A 49 17.60 0.66 43.22
C GLY A 49 17.49 -0.82 42.84
N THR A 50 16.69 -1.26 41.87
CA THR A 50 16.72 -0.95 40.41
C THR A 50 15.52 -1.71 39.74
N PRO A 51 15.15 -1.56 38.44
CA PRO A 51 14.77 -0.41 37.59
C PRO A 51 13.36 -0.55 36.94
N ALA A 52 12.90 0.49 36.22
CA ALA A 52 11.97 0.43 35.06
C ALA A 52 10.61 -0.32 35.18
N ARG A 53 9.50 0.40 35.42
CA ARG A 53 8.15 -0.08 35.07
C ARG A 53 7.29 1.00 34.38
N ASP A 54 7.89 1.85 33.56
CA ASP A 54 7.17 2.87 32.79
C ASP A 54 6.56 2.30 31.50
N LEU A 55 7.15 1.21 30.98
CA LEU A 55 6.72 0.54 29.77
C LEU A 55 6.07 -0.81 30.11
N VAL A 56 4.98 -1.12 29.41
CA VAL A 56 4.35 -2.44 29.38
C VAL A 56 4.68 -3.13 28.05
N ARG A 57 4.79 -4.45 28.10
CA ARG A 57 5.01 -5.29 26.92
C ARG A 57 3.64 -5.60 26.29
N ILE A 58 3.48 -5.20 25.04
CA ILE A 58 2.28 -5.48 24.25
C ILE A 58 2.59 -6.67 23.34
N PRO A 59 1.89 -7.81 23.48
CA PRO A 59 2.15 -9.00 22.67
C PRO A 59 1.86 -8.72 21.19
N ALA A 60 2.52 -9.47 20.32
CA ALA A 60 2.17 -9.47 18.89
C ALA A 60 0.69 -9.84 18.71
N ALA A 61 0.01 -9.13 17.82
CA ALA A 61 -1.41 -9.33 17.58
C ALA A 61 -1.77 -8.98 16.13
N SER A 62 -2.94 -9.45 15.70
CA SER A 62 -3.52 -9.01 14.44
C SER A 62 -4.97 -8.59 14.63
N TYR A 63 -5.42 -7.64 13.82
CA TYR A 63 -6.82 -7.22 13.77
C TYR A 63 -7.25 -7.00 12.32
N ASP A 64 -8.53 -7.22 12.06
CA ASP A 64 -9.11 -7.08 10.74
C ASP A 64 -9.62 -5.64 10.53
N VAL A 65 -9.45 -5.11 9.32
CA VAL A 65 -9.98 -3.81 8.89
C VAL A 65 -10.59 -3.92 7.50
N SER A 66 -11.82 -3.41 7.38
CA SER A 66 -12.56 -3.40 6.12
C SER A 66 -12.28 -2.13 5.31
N ASP A 67 -11.83 -2.28 4.06
CA ASP A 67 -11.78 -1.17 3.10
C ASP A 67 -13.19 -0.89 2.54
N ARG A 68 -13.65 0.36 2.66
CA ARG A 68 -15.03 0.71 2.32
C ARG A 68 -15.31 0.83 0.82
N ILE A 69 -14.28 0.83 -0.02
CA ILE A 69 -14.40 0.96 -1.47
C ILE A 69 -14.26 -0.43 -2.11
N THR A 70 -13.25 -1.19 -1.72
CA THR A 70 -13.00 -2.52 -2.29
C THR A 70 -13.74 -3.63 -1.56
N THR A 71 -14.29 -3.34 -0.37
CA THR A 71 -14.90 -4.32 0.56
C THR A 71 -13.93 -5.41 1.04
N LEU A 72 -12.63 -5.21 0.83
CA LEU A 72 -11.59 -6.15 1.26
C LEU A 72 -11.42 -6.08 2.78
N GLU A 73 -11.49 -7.23 3.43
CA GLU A 73 -11.05 -7.40 4.81
C GLU A 73 -9.53 -7.61 4.81
N LEU A 74 -8.80 -6.69 5.43
CA LEU A 74 -7.35 -6.71 5.54
C LEU A 74 -6.94 -7.07 6.97
N ARG A 75 -6.07 -8.06 7.14
CA ARG A 75 -5.59 -8.48 8.46
C ARG A 75 -4.28 -7.81 8.85
N VAL A 76 -4.35 -6.66 9.52
CA VAL A 76 -3.15 -5.98 10.03
C VAL A 76 -2.52 -6.79 11.15
N SER A 77 -1.24 -7.12 11.02
CA SER A 77 -0.40 -7.78 12.03
C SER A 77 0.61 -6.78 12.61
N VAL A 78 0.82 -6.85 13.91
CA VAL A 78 1.74 -6.01 14.66
C VAL A 78 2.61 -6.92 15.51
N SER A 79 3.92 -6.78 15.36
CA SER A 79 4.94 -7.47 16.14
C SER A 79 4.90 -7.00 17.59
N GLU A 80 5.50 -7.78 18.49
CA GLU A 80 5.59 -7.40 19.90
C GLU A 80 6.38 -6.10 20.09
N PHE A 81 5.93 -5.24 20.99
CA PHE A 81 6.58 -3.96 21.28
C PHE A 81 6.40 -3.54 22.75
N LEU A 82 7.15 -2.53 23.18
CA LEU A 82 6.96 -1.90 24.48
C LEU A 82 6.21 -0.58 24.31
N LEU A 83 5.25 -0.30 25.20
CA LEU A 83 4.45 0.93 25.19
C LEU A 83 4.40 1.55 26.59
N GLY A 84 4.42 2.88 26.67
CA GLY A 84 4.18 3.62 27.91
C GLY A 84 2.84 3.23 28.53
N ALA A 85 2.86 2.83 29.80
CA ALA A 85 1.65 2.48 30.54
C ALA A 85 0.66 3.64 30.63
N THR A 86 1.17 4.87 30.57
CA THR A 86 0.43 6.14 30.57
C THR A 86 0.94 7.09 29.49
N GLU A 87 0.25 8.21 29.27
CA GLU A 87 0.84 9.36 28.59
C GLU A 87 2.05 9.89 29.38
N VAL A 88 2.93 10.62 28.68
CA VAL A 88 4.06 11.31 29.33
C VAL A 88 3.50 12.37 30.27
N THR A 89 3.92 12.34 31.53
CA THR A 89 3.48 13.31 32.53
C THR A 89 4.22 14.64 32.39
N GLN A 90 3.63 15.72 32.90
CA GLN A 90 4.28 17.03 32.97
C GLN A 90 5.62 16.98 33.69
N ARG A 91 5.71 16.21 34.79
CA ARG A 91 6.96 16.03 35.54
C ARG A 91 8.05 15.36 34.71
N GLU A 92 7.72 14.31 33.96
CA GLU A 92 8.70 13.64 33.09
C GLU A 92 9.15 14.57 31.96
N TYR A 93 8.21 15.25 31.32
CA TYR A 93 8.49 16.19 30.24
C TYR A 93 9.41 17.33 30.69
N GLU A 94 9.11 17.95 31.82
CA GLU A 94 9.90 19.04 32.40
C GLU A 94 11.30 18.56 32.81
N ALA A 95 11.40 17.36 33.40
CA ALA A 95 12.70 16.77 33.77
C ALA A 95 13.60 16.43 32.57
N MET A 96 13.05 16.25 31.37
CA MET A 96 13.83 16.00 30.15
C MET A 96 14.12 17.28 29.35
N THR A 97 13.16 18.19 29.29
CA THR A 97 13.18 19.32 28.34
C THR A 97 13.49 20.66 28.99
N GLY A 98 13.29 20.79 30.30
CA GLY A 98 13.38 22.05 31.06
C GLY A 98 12.15 22.95 30.96
N GLU A 99 11.07 22.51 30.30
CA GLU A 99 9.89 23.32 30.03
C GLU A 99 8.59 22.58 30.40
N ASN A 100 7.50 23.33 30.67
CA ASN A 100 6.16 22.77 30.88
C ASN A 100 5.11 23.56 30.05
N PRO A 101 4.77 23.08 28.84
CA PRO A 101 3.88 23.78 27.91
C PRO A 101 2.39 23.64 28.23
N SER A 102 2.02 22.75 29.16
CA SER A 102 0.61 22.41 29.44
C SER A 102 -0.18 23.60 29.98
N VAL A 103 -1.42 23.73 29.54
CA VAL A 103 -2.40 24.68 30.09
C VAL A 103 -2.96 24.18 31.42
N SER A 104 -3.31 22.90 31.50
CA SER A 104 -3.88 22.28 32.71
C SER A 104 -2.77 21.84 33.67
N LYS A 105 -2.46 22.62 34.71
CA LYS A 105 -1.28 22.38 35.56
C LYS A 105 -1.43 21.24 36.56
N GLY A 106 -0.38 20.40 36.66
CA GLY A 106 -0.23 19.39 37.70
C GLY A 106 0.82 18.34 37.34
N SER A 107 1.75 18.03 38.26
CA SER A 107 2.93 17.21 37.96
C SER A 107 2.61 15.79 37.48
N SER A 108 1.48 15.21 37.89
CA SER A 108 1.02 13.88 37.51
C SER A 108 0.02 13.87 36.34
N ARG A 109 -0.33 15.05 35.79
CA ARG A 109 -1.20 15.16 34.61
C ARG A 109 -0.40 14.92 33.33
N PRO A 110 -1.04 14.51 32.22
CA PRO A 110 -0.35 14.39 30.94
C PRO A 110 0.22 15.75 30.51
N VAL A 111 1.35 15.72 29.82
CA VAL A 111 1.81 16.87 29.05
C VAL A 111 0.87 17.07 27.86
N GLU A 112 0.45 18.31 27.65
CA GLU A 112 -0.38 18.72 26.51
C GLU A 112 0.11 20.06 25.96
N ASN A 113 -0.50 20.54 24.87
CA ASN A 113 -0.06 21.73 24.15
C ASN A 113 1.36 21.57 23.58
N VAL A 114 1.70 20.35 23.18
CA VAL A 114 2.95 19.97 22.53
C VAL A 114 2.72 19.67 21.05
N SER A 115 3.67 20.10 20.23
CA SER A 115 3.70 19.74 18.82
C SER A 115 4.24 18.33 18.64
N TRP A 116 4.11 17.77 17.44
CA TRP A 116 4.71 16.47 17.14
C TRP A 116 6.25 16.53 17.25
N TRP A 117 6.86 17.66 16.86
CA TRP A 117 8.30 17.91 17.00
C TRP A 117 8.76 17.94 18.46
N ASP A 118 7.96 18.55 19.34
CA ASP A 118 8.21 18.56 20.78
C ASP A 118 8.21 17.12 21.35
N ALA A 119 7.25 16.30 20.90
CA ALA A 119 7.12 14.91 21.32
C ALA A 119 8.30 14.03 20.86
N ILE A 120 8.72 14.12 19.59
CA ILE A 120 9.87 13.34 19.12
C ILE A 120 11.21 13.84 19.67
N ARG A 121 11.32 15.14 19.97
CA ARG A 121 12.46 15.71 20.70
C ARG A 121 12.58 15.09 22.09
N PHE A 122 11.46 15.01 22.82
CA PHE A 122 11.44 14.33 24.12
C PHE A 122 11.90 12.88 24.01
N CYS A 123 11.42 12.12 23.02
CA CYS A 123 11.83 10.74 22.77
C CYS A 123 13.36 10.62 22.58
N ASN A 124 13.95 11.50 21.77
CA ASN A 124 15.40 11.52 21.56
C ASN A 124 16.19 11.90 22.82
N LEU A 125 15.73 12.91 23.57
CA LEU A 125 16.37 13.33 24.83
C LEU A 125 16.35 12.22 25.88
N ARG A 126 15.19 11.54 26.03
CA ARG A 126 15.05 10.39 26.92
C ARG A 126 15.97 9.24 26.50
N SER A 127 16.01 8.94 25.19
CA SER A 127 16.90 7.92 24.64
C SER A 127 18.37 8.21 24.97
N ALA A 128 18.84 9.43 24.72
CA ALA A 128 20.21 9.83 25.01
C ALA A 128 20.53 9.76 26.51
N LYS A 129 19.62 10.22 27.38
CA LYS A 129 19.78 10.17 28.84
C LYS A 129 19.92 8.74 29.37
N GLU A 130 19.24 7.78 28.74
CA GLU A 130 19.25 6.38 29.11
C GLU A 130 20.29 5.54 28.33
N GLY A 131 21.15 6.18 27.53
CA GLY A 131 22.22 5.51 26.77
C GLY A 131 21.73 4.69 25.56
N LEU A 132 20.55 4.99 25.03
CA LEU A 132 19.95 4.33 23.87
C LEU A 132 20.17 5.16 22.60
N THR A 133 20.15 4.50 21.43
CA THR A 133 20.24 5.18 20.12
C THR A 133 18.97 5.98 19.85
N PRO A 134 19.04 7.32 19.67
CA PRO A 134 17.88 8.13 19.32
C PRO A 134 17.18 7.66 18.05
N CYS A 135 15.86 7.72 18.02
CA CYS A 135 15.06 7.18 16.92
C CYS A 135 14.71 8.21 15.85
N TYR A 136 14.90 9.51 16.06
CA TYR A 136 14.50 10.52 15.08
C TYR A 136 15.67 11.41 14.64
N ASP A 137 15.72 11.71 13.35
CA ASP A 137 16.44 12.88 12.86
C ASP A 137 15.60 14.14 13.13
N MET A 138 16.11 15.06 13.93
CA MET A 138 15.38 16.27 14.31
C MET A 138 15.27 17.31 13.19
N ALA A 139 16.08 17.22 12.13
CA ALA A 139 15.96 18.12 10.98
C ALA A 139 14.81 17.70 10.06
N THR A 140 14.57 16.38 9.93
CA THR A 140 13.62 15.83 8.96
C THR A 140 12.40 15.17 9.59
N GLY A 141 12.47 14.83 10.87
CA GLY A 141 11.45 14.04 11.58
C GLY A 141 11.39 12.59 11.11
N ARG A 142 12.37 12.13 10.33
CA ARG A 142 12.42 10.75 9.86
C ARG A 142 12.92 9.83 10.97
N ARG A 143 12.40 8.59 10.98
CA ARG A 143 12.83 7.51 11.87
C ARG A 143 13.75 6.55 11.12
N PRO A 144 15.08 6.68 11.18
CA PRO A 144 15.97 5.68 10.62
C PRO A 144 15.81 4.35 11.37
N GLU A 145 15.76 3.24 10.62
CA GLU A 145 15.83 1.89 11.18
C GLU A 145 17.23 1.30 10.95
N PRO A 146 17.76 0.49 11.88
CA PRO A 146 17.19 0.15 13.19
C PRO A 146 17.41 1.25 14.25
N CYS A 147 16.49 1.38 15.22
CA CYS A 147 16.68 2.22 16.40
C CYS A 147 16.26 1.49 17.68
N SER A 148 17.04 1.63 18.76
CA SER A 148 16.81 0.96 20.06
C SER A 148 16.17 1.87 21.13
N GLY A 149 16.12 3.18 20.86
CA GLY A 149 15.60 4.22 21.74
C GLY A 149 14.07 4.33 21.75
N TYR A 150 13.61 5.40 22.39
CA TYR A 150 12.21 5.77 22.50
C TYR A 150 11.69 6.39 21.20
N ARG A 151 10.43 6.06 20.88
CA ARG A 151 9.69 6.61 19.74
C ARG A 151 8.23 6.84 20.10
N LEU A 152 7.47 7.45 19.19
CA LEU A 152 6.00 7.42 19.25
C LEU A 152 5.48 6.04 18.78
N PRO A 153 4.33 5.56 19.28
CA PRO A 153 3.69 4.36 18.75
C PRO A 153 3.25 4.57 17.30
N THR A 154 3.18 3.49 16.52
CA THR A 154 2.46 3.55 15.24
C THR A 154 0.95 3.53 15.47
N GLU A 155 0.18 3.88 14.43
CA GLU A 155 -1.27 3.85 14.48
C GLU A 155 -1.79 2.45 14.79
N ALA A 156 -1.20 1.42 14.20
CA ALA A 156 -1.60 0.03 14.44
C ALA A 156 -1.14 -0.50 15.80
N GLU A 157 0.06 -0.14 16.25
CA GLU A 157 0.51 -0.46 17.61
C GLU A 157 -0.44 0.16 18.64
N TRP A 158 -0.86 1.40 18.42
CA TRP A 158 -1.84 2.06 19.26
C TRP A 158 -3.18 1.31 19.26
N MET A 159 -3.65 0.87 18.09
CA MET A 159 -4.89 0.09 17.96
C MET A 159 -4.83 -1.23 18.73
N VAL A 160 -3.74 -1.98 18.58
CA VAL A 160 -3.51 -3.24 19.31
C VAL A 160 -3.51 -2.99 20.81
N ALA A 161 -2.77 -1.97 21.27
CA ALA A 161 -2.70 -1.66 22.69
C ALA A 161 -4.04 -1.20 23.28
N ALA A 162 -4.86 -0.49 22.50
CA ALA A 162 -6.15 0.03 22.94
C ALA A 162 -7.24 -1.03 22.97
N GLY A 163 -7.11 -2.10 22.17
CA GLY A 163 -8.08 -3.18 22.06
C GLY A 163 -9.43 -2.72 21.47
N PRO A 164 -10.51 -3.49 21.66
CA PRO A 164 -11.85 -3.09 21.22
C PRO A 164 -12.37 -1.89 22.03
N PRO A 165 -13.32 -1.11 21.49
CA PRO A 165 -13.97 -0.04 22.25
C PRO A 165 -14.84 -0.64 23.37
N PRO A 166 -14.81 -0.08 24.60
CA PRO A 166 -15.73 -0.45 25.67
C PRO A 166 -17.16 -0.01 25.33
N ALA A 167 -18.16 -0.60 25.99
CA ALA A 167 -19.54 -0.16 25.89
C ALA A 167 -19.67 1.33 26.29
N ALA A 168 -20.55 2.08 25.63
CA ALA A 168 -20.72 3.51 25.87
C ALA A 168 -21.02 3.85 27.34
N THR A 169 -21.71 2.95 28.05
CA THR A 169 -22.06 3.09 29.47
C THR A 169 -20.88 2.90 30.44
N ALA A 170 -19.77 2.29 30.01
CA ALA A 170 -18.58 2.05 30.82
C ALA A 170 -17.46 3.06 30.56
N LEU A 171 -17.69 4.06 29.70
CA LEU A 171 -16.64 4.95 29.22
C LEU A 171 -16.05 5.84 30.32
N ASP A 172 -16.90 6.37 31.21
CA ASP A 172 -16.46 7.19 32.34
C ASP A 172 -15.63 6.41 33.37
N GLU A 173 -15.70 5.07 33.35
CA GLU A 173 -14.90 4.19 34.23
C GLU A 173 -13.48 3.99 33.70
N VAL A 174 -13.30 4.08 32.38
CA VAL A 174 -12.05 3.70 31.69
C VAL A 174 -11.35 4.85 30.99
N ALA A 175 -11.98 6.02 30.86
CA ALA A 175 -11.37 7.20 30.24
C ALA A 175 -11.86 8.53 30.83
N ASN A 176 -11.04 9.57 30.68
CA ASN A 176 -11.44 10.96 30.98
C ASN A 176 -11.98 11.62 29.70
N VAL A 177 -13.28 11.64 29.49
CA VAL A 177 -13.91 12.18 28.27
C VAL A 177 -14.91 13.29 28.57
N GLY A 178 -15.36 13.99 27.52
CA GLY A 178 -16.40 15.01 27.62
C GLY A 178 -17.80 14.39 27.70
N ASP A 179 -18.83 15.24 27.62
CA ASP A 179 -20.23 14.83 27.72
C ASP A 179 -20.80 14.31 26.38
N THR A 180 -21.97 13.69 26.47
CA THR A 180 -22.87 13.31 25.37
C THR A 180 -23.42 14.49 24.57
N SER A 181 -23.39 15.72 25.08
CA SER A 181 -24.01 16.87 24.40
C SER A 181 -23.03 18.01 24.14
N THR A 182 -22.69 18.22 22.86
CA THR A 182 -21.94 19.41 22.40
C THR A 182 -22.81 20.56 21.94
N LYS A 183 -24.14 20.43 22.06
CA LYS A 183 -25.07 21.48 21.62
C LYS A 183 -25.18 22.65 22.60
N SER A 184 -24.46 22.61 23.72
CA SER A 184 -24.49 23.64 24.77
C SER A 184 -23.08 24.14 25.08
N LEU A 185 -22.87 25.45 24.94
CA LEU A 185 -21.61 26.11 25.33
C LEU A 185 -21.33 25.96 26.83
N ARG A 186 -22.37 25.86 27.67
CA ARG A 186 -22.22 25.65 29.11
C ARG A 186 -21.58 24.29 29.42
N ILE A 187 -22.04 23.22 28.76
CA ILE A 187 -21.50 21.87 28.95
C ILE A 187 -20.03 21.83 28.53
N LEU A 188 -19.69 22.50 27.42
CA LEU A 188 -18.30 22.63 26.98
C LEU A 188 -17.45 23.44 27.98
N HIS A 189 -18.01 24.50 28.57
CA HIS A 189 -17.32 25.32 29.57
C HIS A 189 -16.94 24.51 30.81
N ASP A 190 -17.88 23.73 31.36
CA ASP A 190 -17.64 22.89 32.54
C ASP A 190 -16.50 21.87 32.29
N ALA A 191 -16.43 21.30 31.08
CA ALA A 191 -15.35 20.39 30.69
C ALA A 191 -14.00 21.12 30.53
N LEU A 192 -14.00 22.36 30.02
CA LEU A 192 -12.80 23.18 29.88
C LEU A 192 -12.23 23.64 31.22
N GLU A 193 -13.07 23.88 32.23
CA GLU A 193 -12.66 24.20 33.60
C GLU A 193 -12.05 22.97 34.31
N LYS A 194 -12.65 21.78 34.13
CA LYS A 194 -12.13 20.52 34.70
C LYS A 194 -10.76 20.14 34.12
N GLY A 195 -10.61 20.29 32.79
CA GLY A 195 -9.36 20.01 32.09
C GLY A 195 -8.95 18.53 32.12
N THR A 196 -7.65 18.28 32.02
CA THR A 196 -7.08 16.92 32.13
C THR A 196 -7.26 16.33 33.54
N MET A 197 -6.92 15.06 33.74
CA MET A 197 -6.79 14.44 35.06
C MET A 197 -5.39 13.84 35.23
N PRO A 198 -4.93 13.55 36.46
CA PRO A 198 -3.73 12.75 36.67
C PRO A 198 -3.76 11.49 35.82
N VAL A 199 -2.63 11.12 35.21
CA VAL A 199 -2.56 9.90 34.39
C VAL A 199 -2.91 8.67 35.22
N CYS A 200 -3.55 7.70 34.57
CA CYS A 200 -4.05 6.47 35.15
C CYS A 200 -5.03 6.65 36.32
N SER A 201 -5.86 7.71 36.29
CA SER A 201 -6.96 7.90 37.26
C SER A 201 -8.16 7.00 36.98
N ARG A 202 -8.16 6.30 35.84
CA ARG A 202 -9.22 5.39 35.38
C ARG A 202 -8.69 3.96 35.28
N THR A 203 -9.61 3.01 35.10
CA THR A 203 -9.29 1.57 35.07
C THR A 203 -8.34 1.23 33.93
N ARG A 204 -7.30 0.45 34.22
CA ARG A 204 -6.36 -0.09 33.23
C ARG A 204 -7.07 -1.09 32.31
N ASN A 205 -6.67 -1.13 31.05
CA ASN A 205 -7.10 -2.20 30.16
C ASN A 205 -6.37 -3.53 30.43
N ALA A 206 -6.74 -4.59 29.71
CA ALA A 206 -6.15 -5.92 29.86
C ALA A 206 -4.63 -5.99 29.61
N HIS A 207 -4.07 -5.02 28.89
CA HIS A 207 -2.63 -4.90 28.64
C HIS A 207 -1.89 -4.08 29.71
N GLY A 208 -2.60 -3.59 30.74
CA GLY A 208 -2.04 -2.76 31.79
C GLY A 208 -1.82 -1.30 31.39
N VAL A 209 -2.42 -0.85 30.29
CA VAL A 209 -2.33 0.52 29.77
C VAL A 209 -3.53 1.36 30.21
N CYS A 210 -3.30 2.62 30.58
CA CYS A 210 -4.34 3.57 30.95
C CYS A 210 -4.53 4.65 29.86
N ASP A 211 -5.70 5.29 29.87
CA ASP A 211 -6.00 6.55 29.16
C ASP A 211 -5.97 6.55 27.62
N LEU A 212 -5.78 5.40 26.95
CA LEU A 212 -5.82 5.30 25.47
C LEU A 212 -7.13 5.76 24.81
N ARG A 213 -8.17 6.14 25.55
CA ARG A 213 -9.45 6.59 24.98
C ARG A 213 -9.85 8.00 25.43
N GLY A 214 -9.03 8.68 26.23
CA GLY A 214 -9.41 9.96 26.80
C GLY A 214 -8.24 10.68 27.43
N ASN A 215 -8.56 11.69 28.23
CA ASN A 215 -7.62 12.65 28.81
C ASN A 215 -7.03 13.56 27.74
N VAL A 216 -6.20 13.04 26.83
CA VAL A 216 -5.64 13.79 25.70
C VAL A 216 -5.60 12.94 24.43
N TRP A 217 -5.76 13.58 23.27
CA TRP A 217 -5.37 12.99 22.00
C TRP A 217 -3.89 12.68 22.00
N GLU A 218 -3.47 11.58 21.38
CA GLU A 218 -2.09 11.15 21.40
C GLU A 218 -1.46 11.18 20.02
N TRP A 219 -0.30 11.82 19.91
CA TRP A 219 0.52 11.75 18.71
C TRP A 219 0.99 10.32 18.42
N CYS A 220 0.76 9.85 17.20
CA CYS A 220 1.41 8.68 16.64
C CYS A 220 2.61 9.09 15.76
N GLY A 221 3.49 8.14 15.45
CA GLY A 221 4.61 8.36 14.52
C GLY A 221 4.15 8.60 13.07
N ASP A 222 2.98 8.09 12.73
CA ASP A 222 2.44 7.98 11.38
C ASP A 222 2.04 9.34 10.82
N HIS A 223 2.23 9.48 9.51
CA HIS A 223 1.54 10.53 8.77
C HIS A 223 0.07 10.15 8.54
N TYR A 224 -0.80 11.14 8.49
CA TYR A 224 -2.23 10.91 8.30
C TYR A 224 -2.54 10.49 6.86
N GLY A 225 -3.03 9.27 6.67
CA GLY A 225 -3.35 8.68 5.36
C GLY A 225 -4.51 7.68 5.39
N ALA A 226 -4.67 6.88 4.33
CA ALA A 226 -5.57 5.72 4.35
C ALA A 226 -5.13 4.71 5.43
N VAL A 227 -6.09 4.02 6.06
CA VAL A 227 -5.82 3.03 7.12
C VAL A 227 -5.09 1.81 6.55
N ALA A 228 -5.24 1.57 5.24
CA ALA A 228 -4.52 0.55 4.49
C ALA A 228 -3.83 1.16 3.26
N SER A 229 -2.50 1.19 3.33
CA SER A 229 -1.57 1.27 2.20
C SER A 229 -0.70 0.00 2.31
N PRO A 230 -0.51 -0.83 1.28
CA PRO A 230 0.07 -2.17 1.32
C PRO A 230 1.59 -2.26 1.32
N ASP A 231 2.20 -1.32 2.03
CA ASP A 231 3.44 -1.60 2.73
C ASP A 231 3.16 -2.03 4.19
N ALA A 232 1.88 -2.28 4.55
CA ALA A 232 1.41 -2.06 5.91
C ALA A 232 0.31 -3.06 6.38
N VAL A 233 0.42 -4.33 5.99
CA VAL A 233 -0.33 -5.43 6.63
C VAL A 233 0.48 -6.06 7.77
N ARG A 234 1.80 -5.81 7.83
CA ARG A 234 2.67 -6.18 8.95
C ARG A 234 3.47 -4.98 9.44
N ASP A 235 3.31 -4.62 10.71
CA ASP A 235 3.92 -3.45 11.35
C ASP A 235 3.74 -2.14 10.56
N PRO A 236 2.50 -1.76 10.20
CA PRO A 236 2.28 -0.53 9.46
C PRO A 236 2.80 0.69 10.22
N VAL A 237 3.49 1.57 9.50
CA VAL A 237 4.01 2.86 10.00
C VAL A 237 3.28 4.06 9.39
N GLY A 238 2.16 3.77 8.71
CA GLY A 238 1.47 4.74 7.86
C GLY A 238 2.33 5.16 6.67
N PRO A 239 1.90 6.18 5.91
CA PRO A 239 2.67 6.69 4.80
C PRO A 239 3.99 7.34 5.26
N ALA A 240 5.03 7.25 4.44
CA ALA A 240 6.34 7.81 4.74
C ALA A 240 6.34 9.36 4.87
N TRP A 241 5.34 10.04 4.29
CA TRP A 241 5.16 11.49 4.37
C TRP A 241 3.68 11.91 4.32
N GLY A 242 3.34 13.06 4.91
CA GLY A 242 2.03 13.70 4.81
C GLY A 242 1.96 15.06 5.51
N PRO A 243 1.01 15.93 5.14
CA PRO A 243 0.90 17.30 5.68
C PRO A 243 0.46 17.33 7.16
N ALA A 244 -0.03 16.21 7.67
CA ALA A 244 -0.46 16.03 9.04
C ALA A 244 0.03 14.69 9.60
N ARG A 245 0.08 14.60 10.93
CA ARG A 245 0.38 13.38 11.68
C ARG A 245 -0.91 12.83 12.25
N VAL A 246 -0.94 11.51 12.43
CA VAL A 246 -2.07 10.84 13.08
C VAL A 246 -2.10 11.24 14.56
N ILE A 247 -3.30 11.57 15.03
CA ILE A 247 -3.60 11.55 16.46
C ILE A 247 -4.68 10.51 16.73
N ARG A 248 -4.49 9.73 17.79
CA ARG A 248 -5.42 8.69 18.21
C ARG A 248 -6.02 9.00 19.58
N GLY A 249 -7.13 8.35 19.90
CA GLY A 249 -7.78 8.50 21.19
C GLY A 249 -8.80 9.62 21.20
N GLY A 250 -8.82 10.37 22.29
CA GLY A 250 -9.81 11.39 22.58
C GLY A 250 -9.31 12.24 23.74
N SER A 251 -9.98 13.35 24.02
CA SER A 251 -9.61 14.27 25.08
C SER A 251 -10.72 14.39 26.12
N PHE A 252 -10.44 15.09 27.22
CA PHE A 252 -11.42 15.46 28.24
C PHE A 252 -12.63 16.28 27.74
N VAL A 253 -12.66 16.70 26.47
CA VAL A 253 -13.82 17.33 25.81
C VAL A 253 -14.42 16.49 24.66
N THR A 254 -13.89 15.29 24.40
CA THR A 254 -14.38 14.43 23.32
C THR A 254 -15.81 13.95 23.61
N THR A 255 -16.68 14.09 22.61
CA THR A 255 -18.11 13.82 22.72
C THR A 255 -18.40 12.32 22.74
N THR A 256 -19.35 11.88 23.56
CA THR A 256 -19.71 10.47 23.66
C THR A 256 -20.93 10.08 22.80
N SER A 257 -21.69 11.05 22.24
CA SER A 257 -23.00 10.85 21.57
C SER A 257 -23.05 9.99 20.31
N ARG A 258 -21.91 9.47 19.83
CA ARG A 258 -21.83 8.50 18.71
C ARG A 258 -20.47 7.79 18.64
N TRP A 259 -19.72 7.69 19.75
CA TRP A 259 -18.37 7.07 19.82
C TRP A 259 -17.48 7.40 18.57
N SER A 260 -17.47 8.67 18.13
CA SER A 260 -17.45 9.04 16.70
C SER A 260 -16.23 8.58 15.88
N ARG A 261 -16.43 7.46 15.14
CA ARG A 261 -15.70 6.93 13.96
C ARG A 261 -14.19 6.69 14.12
N ASP A 262 -13.86 5.83 15.09
CA ASP A 262 -12.55 5.14 15.27
C ASP A 262 -11.48 5.87 16.10
N TYR A 263 -11.79 6.99 16.77
CA TYR A 263 -10.83 7.70 17.63
C TYR A 263 -9.55 8.04 16.85
N ARG A 264 -9.73 8.48 15.61
CA ARG A 264 -8.66 8.76 14.65
C ARG A 264 -8.86 10.13 14.04
N SER A 265 -7.90 11.02 14.22
CA SER A 265 -7.90 12.35 13.61
C SER A 265 -6.49 12.70 13.13
N SER A 266 -6.31 13.94 12.70
CA SER A 266 -5.06 14.45 12.18
C SER A 266 -4.79 15.86 12.63
N MET A 267 -3.53 16.18 12.84
CA MET A 267 -3.09 17.55 13.11
C MET A 267 -1.72 17.78 12.48
N ARG A 268 -1.45 19.01 12.04
CA ARG A 268 -0.13 19.33 11.45
C ARG A 268 0.96 19.17 12.50
N ALA A 269 2.15 18.75 12.06
CA ALA A 269 3.25 18.45 12.98
C ALA A 269 3.72 19.66 13.82
N ASP A 270 3.52 20.88 13.30
CA ASP A 270 3.83 22.17 13.93
C ASP A 270 2.72 22.68 14.87
N SER A 271 1.51 22.16 14.75
CA SER A 271 0.38 22.62 15.56
C SER A 271 0.50 22.12 17.00
N ARG A 272 0.13 23.01 17.93
CA ARG A 272 -0.05 22.71 19.35
C ARG A 272 -1.52 22.79 19.69
N SER A 273 -1.96 21.91 20.58
CA SER A 273 -3.35 21.85 21.02
C SER A 273 -3.40 21.53 22.49
N ARG A 274 -4.21 22.28 23.24
CA ARG A 274 -4.44 22.04 24.68
C ARG A 274 -5.14 20.71 25.00
N TYR A 275 -5.45 19.93 23.96
CA TYR A 275 -6.12 18.65 24.02
C TYR A 275 -5.24 17.50 23.51
N THR A 276 -3.98 17.77 23.14
CA THR A 276 -3.09 16.79 22.50
C THR A 276 -1.77 16.66 23.26
N GLY A 277 -1.45 15.43 23.64
CA GLY A 277 -0.21 14.98 24.25
C GLY A 277 0.37 13.79 23.50
N PHE A 278 1.13 12.93 24.20
CA PHE A 278 1.70 11.72 23.61
C PHE A 278 2.13 10.71 24.67
N ARG A 279 2.33 9.47 24.23
CA ARG A 279 3.02 8.41 24.97
C ARG A 279 4.19 7.87 24.17
N VAL A 280 5.11 7.20 24.85
CA VAL A 280 6.32 6.63 24.23
C VAL A 280 6.18 5.13 23.96
N ALA A 281 6.90 4.62 22.97
CA ALA A 281 7.01 3.22 22.62
C ALA A 281 8.48 2.85 22.36
N ARG A 282 8.81 1.56 22.38
CA ARG A 282 10.11 1.01 21.96
C ARG A 282 9.92 -0.30 21.21
N SER A 283 10.76 -0.53 20.21
CA SER A 283 10.84 -1.81 19.50
C SER A 283 11.67 -2.82 20.33
N LEU A 284 11.29 -4.09 20.31
CA LEU A 284 12.08 -5.20 20.86
C LEU A 284 12.95 -5.77 19.73
N ASP A 285 14.23 -6.05 20.01
CA ASP A 285 15.34 -6.27 19.06
C ASP A 285 15.00 -6.72 17.62
N THR A 286 15.49 -5.92 16.66
CA THR A 286 15.42 -6.14 15.22
C THR A 286 16.57 -7.03 14.74
N THR A 287 16.52 -8.33 15.00
CA THR A 287 17.29 -9.30 14.21
C THR A 287 16.52 -9.63 12.94
N GLU A 288 17.08 -9.22 11.79
CA GLU A 288 16.69 -9.54 10.41
C GLU A 288 15.22 -9.36 10.04
N ARG A 289 14.85 -8.16 9.56
CA ARG A 289 13.77 -8.04 8.57
C ARG A 289 14.27 -8.48 7.19
N ARG A 290 14.55 -9.77 7.04
CA ARG A 290 14.38 -10.46 5.76
C ARG A 290 13.02 -11.15 5.87
N GLN A 291 12.11 -10.92 4.92
CA GLN A 291 10.98 -11.84 4.80
C GLN A 291 11.59 -13.24 4.61
N PRO A 292 11.37 -14.19 5.54
CA PRO A 292 11.66 -15.56 5.23
C PRO A 292 10.70 -15.94 4.10
N GLN A 293 11.25 -16.41 2.98
CA GLN A 293 10.57 -17.36 2.12
C GLN A 293 10.30 -18.59 2.98
N SER A 294 9.28 -18.54 3.84
CA SER A 294 8.83 -19.76 4.49
C SER A 294 8.18 -20.62 3.40
N PRO A 295 8.39 -21.94 3.42
CA PRO A 295 7.64 -22.87 2.58
C PRO A 295 6.12 -22.63 2.65
N THR A 296 5.65 -22.08 3.78
CA THR A 296 4.24 -21.76 4.04
C THR A 296 3.65 -20.60 3.23
N PHE A 297 4.46 -19.70 2.64
CA PHE A 297 3.91 -18.64 1.78
C PHE A 297 3.31 -19.23 0.50
N LEU A 298 3.95 -20.26 -0.05
CA LEU A 298 3.60 -20.86 -1.33
C LEU A 298 2.47 -21.89 -1.23
N GLU A 299 2.23 -22.44 -0.03
CA GLU A 299 1.20 -23.46 0.22
C GLU A 299 -0.16 -23.13 -0.41
N PRO A 300 -0.72 -21.89 -0.30
CA PRO A 300 -2.01 -21.58 -0.92
C PRO A 300 -2.03 -21.58 -2.45
N TYR A 301 -0.86 -21.57 -3.10
CA TYR A 301 -0.70 -21.47 -4.55
C TYR A 301 -0.14 -22.76 -5.18
N ASP A 302 0.24 -23.74 -4.35
CA ASP A 302 0.91 -24.98 -4.77
C ASP A 302 0.33 -26.22 -4.06
N ASP A 303 -0.99 -26.28 -3.92
CA ASP A 303 -1.72 -27.38 -3.31
C ASP A 303 -2.72 -28.02 -4.30
N PRO A 304 -2.24 -28.81 -5.29
CA PRO A 304 -3.13 -29.51 -6.21
C PRO A 304 -3.90 -30.62 -5.48
N PRO A 305 -5.21 -30.79 -5.74
CA PRO A 305 -5.93 -31.95 -5.25
C PRO A 305 -5.25 -33.25 -5.73
N PRO A 306 -5.26 -34.34 -4.95
CA PRO A 306 -4.52 -35.56 -5.29
C PRO A 306 -4.80 -36.14 -6.68
N ALA A 307 -6.01 -35.94 -7.22
CA ALA A 307 -6.37 -36.38 -8.57
C ALA A 307 -5.63 -35.63 -9.70
N PHE A 308 -5.13 -34.43 -9.42
CA PHE A 308 -4.48 -33.55 -10.38
C PHE A 308 -2.97 -33.45 -10.17
N GLU A 309 -2.39 -34.10 -9.16
CA GLU A 309 -0.96 -34.01 -8.86
C GLU A 309 -0.12 -34.51 -10.05
N GLY A 310 0.65 -33.60 -10.66
CA GLY A 310 1.49 -33.89 -11.82
C GLY A 310 0.76 -34.23 -13.13
N SER A 311 -0.57 -34.27 -13.13
CA SER A 311 -1.36 -34.59 -14.33
C SER A 311 -1.45 -33.39 -15.27
N ILE A 312 -1.30 -33.63 -16.57
CA ILE A 312 -1.44 -32.62 -17.64
C ILE A 312 -2.69 -32.84 -18.52
N GLY A 313 -3.54 -33.82 -18.19
CA GLY A 313 -4.73 -34.13 -18.97
C GLY A 313 -4.41 -34.49 -20.43
N SER A 314 -5.11 -33.88 -21.37
CA SER A 314 -4.92 -34.03 -22.82
C SER A 314 -3.92 -33.03 -23.44
N LEU A 315 -3.25 -32.22 -22.60
CA LEU A 315 -2.32 -31.20 -23.07
C LEU A 315 -1.04 -31.83 -23.62
N SER A 316 -0.46 -31.16 -24.62
CA SER A 316 0.85 -31.55 -25.16
C SER A 316 1.95 -31.30 -24.12
N PRO A 317 2.89 -32.25 -23.91
CA PRO A 317 3.99 -32.05 -23.00
C PRO A 317 4.96 -31.00 -23.55
N LEU A 318 5.35 -30.04 -22.69
CA LEU A 318 6.23 -28.93 -23.09
C LEU A 318 7.72 -29.26 -22.97
N ALA A 319 8.07 -30.00 -21.92
CA ALA A 319 9.44 -30.35 -21.58
C ALA A 319 9.49 -31.78 -21.00
N PRO A 320 9.54 -32.82 -21.86
CA PRO A 320 9.71 -34.19 -21.41
C PRO A 320 10.97 -34.38 -20.54
N LYS A 321 11.00 -35.43 -19.73
CA LYS A 321 12.14 -35.74 -18.86
C LYS A 321 13.43 -35.88 -19.69
N GLY A 322 14.48 -35.14 -19.30
CA GLY A 322 15.76 -35.12 -20.01
C GLY A 322 15.93 -33.97 -21.01
N THR A 323 14.92 -33.11 -21.19
CA THR A 323 15.04 -31.87 -21.99
C THR A 323 16.11 -30.94 -21.39
N SER A 324 17.03 -30.43 -22.22
CA SER A 324 18.01 -29.43 -21.81
C SER A 324 17.44 -28.01 -21.85
N VAL A 325 18.11 -27.04 -21.23
CA VAL A 325 17.68 -25.63 -21.27
C VAL A 325 17.72 -25.08 -22.70
N GLU A 326 18.72 -25.47 -23.49
CA GLU A 326 18.89 -25.07 -24.88
C GLU A 326 17.76 -25.64 -25.77
N ALA A 327 17.44 -26.93 -25.60
CA ALA A 327 16.32 -27.55 -26.31
C ALA A 327 14.97 -26.90 -25.94
N TRP A 328 14.80 -26.49 -24.67
CA TRP A 328 13.64 -25.72 -24.25
C TRP A 328 13.58 -24.33 -24.90
N GLN A 329 14.70 -23.62 -25.02
CA GLN A 329 14.74 -22.32 -25.67
C GLN A 329 14.32 -22.39 -27.16
N GLU A 330 14.79 -23.40 -27.87
CA GLU A 330 14.38 -23.66 -29.26
C GLU A 330 12.87 -23.94 -29.32
N ARG A 331 12.36 -24.85 -28.48
CA ARG A 331 10.94 -25.19 -28.42
C ARG A 331 10.05 -23.99 -28.05
N ALA A 332 10.49 -23.17 -27.09
CA ALA A 332 9.79 -21.94 -26.71
C ALA A 332 9.75 -20.95 -27.89
N GLY A 333 10.80 -20.89 -28.71
CA GLY A 333 10.82 -20.13 -29.96
C GLY A 333 9.77 -20.59 -30.97
N GLU A 334 9.64 -21.91 -31.17
CA GLU A 334 8.61 -22.50 -32.05
C GLU A 334 7.19 -22.20 -31.54
N ILE A 335 6.95 -22.39 -30.24
CA ILE A 335 5.67 -22.09 -29.60
C ILE A 335 5.33 -20.61 -29.79
N ARG A 336 6.28 -19.71 -29.51
CA ARG A 336 6.11 -18.27 -29.72
C ARG A 336 5.73 -17.98 -31.17
N ALA A 337 6.49 -18.48 -32.14
CA ALA A 337 6.21 -18.25 -33.56
C ALA A 337 4.82 -18.76 -33.99
N LYS A 338 4.40 -19.93 -33.49
CA LYS A 338 3.05 -20.48 -33.73
C LYS A 338 1.96 -19.54 -33.25
N TRP A 339 2.06 -19.07 -32.01
CA TRP A 339 1.05 -18.16 -31.43
C TRP A 339 1.10 -16.76 -32.07
N GLU A 340 2.28 -16.24 -32.41
CA GLU A 340 2.39 -14.97 -33.15
C GLU A 340 1.71 -15.04 -34.51
N ALA A 341 1.84 -16.16 -35.23
CA ALA A 341 1.16 -16.39 -36.50
C ALA A 341 -0.36 -16.49 -36.34
N LEU A 342 -0.84 -17.19 -35.29
CA LEU A 342 -2.27 -17.29 -34.97
C LEU A 342 -2.87 -15.90 -34.69
N LEU A 343 -2.21 -15.15 -33.81
CA LEU A 343 -2.65 -13.83 -33.34
C LEU A 343 -2.56 -12.76 -34.44
N GLY A 344 -1.64 -12.92 -35.39
CA GLY A 344 -1.40 -11.91 -36.42
C GLY A 344 -0.97 -10.58 -35.83
N ILE A 345 -0.13 -10.58 -34.79
CA ILE A 345 0.22 -9.38 -34.02
C ILE A 345 0.76 -8.30 -34.98
N PRO A 346 0.14 -7.11 -35.05
CA PRO A 346 0.53 -6.10 -36.01
C PRO A 346 1.92 -5.55 -35.69
N LYS A 347 2.77 -5.46 -36.71
CA LYS A 347 4.11 -4.88 -36.60
C LYS A 347 4.00 -3.34 -36.63
N ARG A 348 4.08 -2.70 -35.47
CA ARG A 348 3.99 -1.23 -35.35
C ARG A 348 5.37 -0.61 -35.11
N ARG A 349 5.55 0.63 -35.56
CA ARG A 349 6.80 1.39 -35.35
C ARG A 349 6.95 1.76 -33.87
N THR A 350 8.17 1.67 -33.38
CA THR A 350 8.58 2.08 -32.04
C THR A 350 8.84 3.59 -31.99
N GLY A 351 8.51 4.23 -30.87
CA GLY A 351 8.70 5.67 -30.63
C GLY A 351 7.85 6.19 -29.48
N LYS A 352 8.10 7.40 -28.94
CA LYS A 352 7.32 7.93 -27.81
C LYS A 352 5.83 8.12 -28.18
N PRO A 353 4.88 7.49 -27.49
CA PRO A 353 3.46 7.72 -27.76
C PRO A 353 3.00 9.13 -27.45
N ALA A 354 2.14 9.66 -28.33
CA ALA A 354 1.37 10.86 -28.02
C ALA A 354 0.36 10.53 -26.92
N ALA A 355 0.37 11.33 -25.86
CA ALA A 355 -0.53 11.16 -24.72
C ALA A 355 -1.06 12.53 -24.29
N ARG A 356 -2.37 12.63 -24.11
CA ARG A 356 -3.05 13.88 -23.71
C ARG A 356 -3.90 13.63 -22.47
N VAL A 357 -3.63 14.39 -21.40
CA VAL A 357 -4.46 14.36 -20.19
C VAL A 357 -5.83 14.95 -20.52
N LEU A 358 -6.88 14.18 -20.29
CA LEU A 358 -8.28 14.57 -20.48
C LEU A 358 -8.88 15.16 -19.21
N ARG A 359 -8.58 14.54 -18.06
CA ARG A 359 -9.14 14.88 -16.76
C ARG A 359 -8.19 14.45 -15.65
N GLU A 360 -8.15 15.21 -14.58
CA GLU A 360 -7.49 14.83 -13.34
C GLU A 360 -8.51 14.73 -12.21
N LEU A 361 -8.39 13.70 -11.38
CA LEU A 361 -9.21 13.46 -10.20
C LEU A 361 -8.28 13.29 -9.00
N THR A 362 -8.31 14.24 -8.07
CA THR A 362 -7.58 14.10 -6.81
C THR A 362 -8.49 13.42 -5.79
N GLN A 363 -8.05 12.28 -5.27
CA GLN A 363 -8.65 11.63 -4.11
C GLN A 363 -7.71 11.74 -2.91
N ARG A 364 -8.18 11.29 -1.74
CA ARG A 364 -7.47 11.49 -0.46
C ARG A 364 -6.06 10.87 -0.44
N ASN A 365 -5.86 9.77 -1.15
CA ASN A 365 -4.64 8.94 -1.13
C ASN A 365 -3.97 8.74 -2.49
N PHE A 366 -4.56 9.23 -3.58
CA PHE A 366 -3.95 9.19 -4.91
C PHE A 366 -4.46 10.30 -5.82
N VAL A 367 -3.69 10.58 -6.86
CA VAL A 367 -4.06 11.46 -7.97
C VAL A 367 -4.25 10.58 -9.20
N GLY A 368 -5.46 10.58 -9.74
CA GLY A 368 -5.81 9.87 -10.95
C GLY A 368 -5.83 10.80 -12.16
N GLN A 369 -5.29 10.34 -13.29
CA GLN A 369 -5.33 11.06 -14.56
C GLN A 369 -5.95 10.19 -15.63
N MET A 370 -7.03 10.68 -16.24
CA MET A 370 -7.58 10.13 -17.47
C MET A 370 -6.75 10.63 -18.64
N ILE A 371 -6.25 9.72 -19.47
CA ILE A 371 -5.32 10.02 -20.54
C ILE A 371 -5.83 9.38 -21.82
N ASP A 372 -5.82 10.17 -22.89
CA ASP A 372 -6.00 9.73 -24.26
C ASP A 372 -4.62 9.35 -24.81
N LEU A 373 -4.34 8.05 -24.91
CA LEU A 373 -3.06 7.49 -25.31
C LEU A 373 -3.13 6.97 -26.75
N GLU A 374 -2.31 7.51 -27.64
CA GLU A 374 -2.20 7.04 -29.01
C GLU A 374 -1.60 5.63 -29.07
N MET A 375 -2.46 4.64 -29.38
CA MET A 375 -2.04 3.25 -29.55
C MET A 375 -1.46 3.01 -30.95
N GLU A 376 -1.89 3.79 -31.93
CA GLU A 376 -1.40 3.83 -33.30
C GLU A 376 -1.76 5.16 -33.98
N PRO A 377 -1.11 5.50 -35.11
CA PRO A 377 -1.50 6.67 -35.89
C PRO A 377 -3.01 6.69 -36.18
N GLY A 378 -3.70 7.68 -35.62
CA GLY A 378 -5.14 7.86 -35.82
C GLY A 378 -6.05 6.92 -35.01
N ALA A 379 -5.55 6.21 -34.01
CA ALA A 379 -6.40 5.64 -32.95
C ALA A 379 -5.73 5.67 -31.57
N SER A 380 -6.53 6.07 -30.60
CA SER A 380 -6.14 6.22 -29.20
C SER A 380 -7.05 5.42 -28.29
N GLU A 381 -6.52 5.06 -27.12
CA GLU A 381 -7.29 4.49 -26.04
C GLU A 381 -7.32 5.39 -24.82
N LYS A 382 -8.45 5.32 -24.11
CA LYS A 382 -8.54 5.89 -22.76
C LYS A 382 -7.83 4.96 -21.79
N ILE A 383 -6.86 5.51 -21.08
CA ILE A 383 -6.24 4.89 -19.92
C ILE A 383 -6.47 5.76 -18.70
N TYR A 384 -6.46 5.15 -17.52
CA TYR A 384 -6.52 5.87 -16.27
C TYR A 384 -5.31 5.51 -15.40
N VAL A 385 -4.49 6.52 -15.11
CA VAL A 385 -3.25 6.37 -14.34
C VAL A 385 -3.48 6.86 -12.91
N LEU A 386 -3.52 5.95 -11.95
CA LEU A 386 -3.59 6.27 -10.52
C LEU A 386 -2.17 6.31 -9.95
N ARG A 387 -1.83 7.47 -9.38
CA ARG A 387 -0.55 7.68 -8.71
C ARG A 387 -0.79 7.81 -7.21
N PRO A 388 -0.12 7.01 -6.37
CA PRO A 388 -0.14 7.24 -4.92
C PRO A 388 0.23 8.70 -4.62
N SER A 389 -0.47 9.33 -3.68
CA SER A 389 -0.22 10.75 -3.34
C SER A 389 1.15 10.99 -2.67
N HIS A 390 1.83 9.92 -2.22
CA HIS A 390 3.11 9.98 -1.52
C HIS A 390 4.31 9.98 -2.48
N ARG A 391 4.92 11.14 -2.73
CA ARG A 391 5.95 11.36 -3.77
C ARG A 391 7.34 10.77 -3.49
N ASP A 392 7.59 10.27 -2.28
CA ASP A 392 8.94 9.91 -1.80
C ASP A 392 9.42 8.48 -2.20
N HIS A 393 8.55 7.67 -2.83
CA HIS A 393 8.87 6.29 -3.27
C HIS A 393 8.92 6.15 -4.79
N ARG A 394 9.27 7.23 -5.49
CA ARG A 394 9.48 7.22 -6.93
C ARG A 394 10.88 6.70 -7.27
N PRO A 395 11.04 5.97 -8.38
CA PRO A 395 9.96 5.51 -9.25
C PRO A 395 9.12 4.39 -8.60
N TRP A 396 7.80 4.43 -8.77
CA TRP A 396 6.89 3.43 -8.20
C TRP A 396 6.87 2.17 -9.08
N PRO A 397 6.84 0.95 -8.50
CA PRO A 397 6.51 -0.22 -9.29
C PRO A 397 5.14 -0.01 -9.96
N VAL A 398 4.96 -0.57 -11.14
CA VAL A 398 3.79 -0.31 -11.98
C VAL A 398 2.86 -1.51 -11.96
N MET A 399 1.55 -1.27 -11.94
CA MET A 399 0.55 -2.32 -12.12
C MET A 399 -0.34 -1.99 -13.30
N ILE A 400 -0.25 -2.76 -14.38
CA ILE A 400 -1.17 -2.68 -15.52
C ILE A 400 -2.44 -3.44 -15.15
N VAL A 401 -3.60 -2.84 -15.39
CA VAL A 401 -4.90 -3.41 -15.06
C VAL A 401 -5.82 -3.35 -16.28
N PRO A 402 -5.76 -4.35 -17.18
CA PRO A 402 -6.64 -4.41 -18.32
C PRO A 402 -8.06 -4.84 -17.94
N PHE A 403 -9.06 -4.19 -18.51
CA PHE A 403 -10.47 -4.58 -18.35
C PHE A 403 -11.35 -4.07 -19.51
N TYR A 404 -12.65 -4.35 -19.46
CA TYR A 404 -13.63 -3.82 -20.41
C TYR A 404 -13.64 -2.29 -20.42
N ASP A 405 -13.52 -1.66 -19.26
CA ASP A 405 -13.54 -0.22 -19.05
C ASP A 405 -12.43 0.19 -18.07
N VAL A 406 -12.26 1.50 -17.85
CA VAL A 406 -11.28 2.03 -16.90
C VAL A 406 -11.90 2.40 -15.55
N ASP A 407 -13.23 2.47 -15.49
CA ASP A 407 -14.03 2.94 -14.36
C ASP A 407 -14.09 1.87 -13.26
N THR A 408 -14.36 0.62 -13.63
CA THR A 408 -14.48 -0.55 -12.75
C THR A 408 -13.14 -0.81 -12.03
N PRO A 409 -11.99 -0.96 -12.73
CA PRO A 409 -10.72 -1.15 -12.06
C PRO A 409 -10.32 0.04 -11.18
N ALA A 410 -10.73 1.25 -11.55
CA ALA A 410 -10.41 2.47 -10.82
C ALA A 410 -11.32 2.71 -9.60
N ALA A 411 -12.41 1.97 -9.44
CA ALA A 411 -13.47 2.26 -8.46
C ALA A 411 -13.93 3.73 -8.51
N ALA A 412 -14.11 4.26 -9.72
CA ALA A 412 -14.53 5.64 -9.93
C ALA A 412 -15.39 5.77 -11.17
N ASP A 413 -16.44 6.60 -11.09
CA ASP A 413 -17.18 7.05 -12.26
C ASP A 413 -16.33 8.06 -13.05
N LEU A 414 -15.81 7.62 -14.18
CA LEU A 414 -14.96 8.39 -15.07
C LEU A 414 -15.69 8.76 -16.37
N GLY A 415 -17.02 8.59 -16.39
CA GLY A 415 -17.87 8.83 -17.55
C GLY A 415 -17.83 7.71 -18.59
N GLY A 416 -17.48 6.48 -18.19
CA GLY A 416 -17.62 5.28 -19.00
C GLY A 416 -19.08 4.89 -19.25
N ARG A 417 -19.31 3.95 -20.19
CA ARG A 417 -20.67 3.51 -20.58
C ARG A 417 -21.39 2.75 -19.45
N ARG A 418 -20.64 2.14 -18.54
CA ARG A 418 -21.13 1.33 -17.42
C ARG A 418 -20.19 1.55 -16.23
N PHE A 419 -20.67 2.21 -15.19
CA PHE A 419 -20.03 2.19 -13.87
C PHE A 419 -21.01 1.58 -12.89
N ASP A 420 -20.57 0.54 -12.20
CA ASP A 420 -21.34 -0.15 -11.17
C ASP A 420 -20.58 0.01 -9.84
N PRO A 421 -21.09 0.83 -8.91
CA PRO A 421 -20.42 1.09 -7.64
C PRO A 421 -20.33 -0.16 -6.74
N ASP A 422 -21.09 -1.22 -7.04
CA ASP A 422 -21.15 -2.45 -6.24
C ASP A 422 -20.13 -3.52 -6.70
N ARG A 423 -19.36 -3.28 -7.78
CA ARG A 423 -18.32 -4.21 -8.28
C ARG A 423 -16.99 -4.12 -7.52
N GLY A 424 -17.05 -3.94 -6.21
CA GLY A 424 -15.93 -3.54 -5.33
C GLY A 424 -14.66 -4.39 -5.43
N VAL A 425 -14.79 -5.72 -5.52
CA VAL A 425 -13.63 -6.64 -5.57
C VAL A 425 -12.83 -6.58 -6.87
N ASN A 426 -13.43 -6.04 -7.96
CA ASN A 426 -12.79 -5.89 -9.26
C ASN A 426 -12.05 -4.55 -9.42
N ALA A 427 -11.99 -3.74 -8.36
CA ALA A 427 -11.31 -2.45 -8.33
C ALA A 427 -9.77 -2.60 -8.29
N TYR A 428 -9.19 -3.45 -9.12
CA TYR A 428 -7.78 -3.83 -9.07
C TYR A 428 -6.81 -2.65 -9.26
N ALA A 429 -7.15 -1.60 -10.01
CA ALA A 429 -6.30 -0.43 -10.14
C ALA A 429 -6.33 0.44 -8.88
N TYR A 430 -7.49 0.57 -8.25
CA TYR A 430 -7.62 1.19 -6.94
C TYR A 430 -6.85 0.39 -5.88
N THR A 431 -7.06 -0.93 -5.83
CA THR A 431 -6.33 -1.83 -4.93
C THR A 431 -4.82 -1.75 -5.19
N ALA A 432 -4.36 -1.74 -6.44
CA ALA A 432 -2.94 -1.57 -6.77
C ALA A 432 -2.40 -0.17 -6.40
N ALA A 433 -3.20 0.89 -6.48
CA ALA A 433 -2.79 2.21 -6.01
C ALA A 433 -2.69 2.25 -4.48
N GLN A 434 -3.60 1.55 -3.79
CA GLN A 434 -3.45 1.29 -2.37
C GLN A 434 -2.11 0.60 -2.19
N HIS A 435 -1.93 -0.59 -2.80
CA HIS A 435 -0.70 -1.34 -3.16
C HIS A 435 0.68 -0.66 -3.06
N GLY A 436 0.76 0.67 -3.24
CA GLY A 436 2.00 1.39 -3.49
C GLY A 436 2.47 1.31 -4.94
N TYR A 437 1.62 0.82 -5.86
CA TYR A 437 1.92 0.82 -7.29
C TYR A 437 1.41 2.10 -7.95
N LEU A 438 2.11 2.53 -9.00
CA LEU A 438 1.50 3.35 -10.04
C LEU A 438 0.60 2.43 -10.86
N ALA A 439 -0.72 2.56 -10.71
CA ALA A 439 -1.68 1.70 -11.37
C ALA A 439 -2.14 2.31 -12.70
N VAL A 440 -2.18 1.51 -13.76
CA VAL A 440 -2.57 1.91 -15.11
C VAL A 440 -3.73 1.04 -15.56
N ALA A 441 -4.95 1.53 -15.38
CA ALA A 441 -6.13 0.89 -15.94
C ALA A 441 -6.22 1.17 -17.45
N VAL A 442 -6.46 0.14 -18.24
CA VAL A 442 -6.54 0.24 -19.70
C VAL A 442 -7.73 -0.54 -20.22
N ARG A 443 -8.38 0.05 -21.21
CA ARG A 443 -9.59 -0.47 -21.83
C ARG A 443 -9.31 -1.48 -22.94
N TRP A 444 -10.23 -2.42 -23.14
CA TRP A 444 -10.27 -3.29 -24.31
C TRP A 444 -10.64 -2.54 -25.61
N PHE A 445 -10.00 -2.89 -26.73
CA PHE A 445 -10.22 -2.23 -28.03
C PHE A 445 -11.68 -2.35 -28.54
N GLY A 446 -12.39 -3.39 -28.12
CA GLY A 446 -13.79 -3.60 -28.51
C GLY A 446 -14.72 -2.46 -28.05
N GLU A 447 -14.30 -1.67 -27.07
CA GLU A 447 -15.08 -0.57 -26.50
C GLU A 447 -14.73 0.80 -27.11
N SER A 448 -13.79 0.82 -28.06
CA SER A 448 -13.18 2.03 -28.63
C SER A 448 -13.15 2.04 -30.14
N TYR A 449 -13.12 0.88 -30.79
CA TYR A 449 -13.04 0.75 -32.25
C TYR A 449 -14.42 0.71 -32.91
N GLY A 450 -15.52 0.82 -32.17
CA GLY A 450 -16.88 0.86 -32.71
C GLY A 450 -17.95 1.08 -31.65
N GLU A 451 -19.22 1.17 -32.10
CA GLU A 451 -20.37 1.21 -31.18
C GLU A 451 -20.73 -0.19 -30.66
N SER A 452 -20.27 -1.24 -31.34
CA SER A 452 -20.44 -2.64 -30.96
C SER A 452 -19.18 -3.47 -31.24
N TYR A 453 -19.09 -4.67 -30.65
CA TYR A 453 -17.97 -5.59 -30.90
C TYR A 453 -17.82 -5.97 -32.37
N SER A 454 -18.92 -6.16 -33.11
CA SER A 454 -18.87 -6.48 -34.54
C SER A 454 -18.28 -5.32 -35.35
N GLU A 455 -18.65 -4.08 -35.05
CA GLU A 455 -18.05 -2.90 -35.68
C GLU A 455 -16.57 -2.74 -35.31
N ALA A 456 -16.23 -2.94 -34.03
CA ALA A 456 -14.85 -2.86 -33.56
C ALA A 456 -13.95 -3.90 -34.26
N VAL A 457 -14.43 -5.14 -34.39
CA VAL A 457 -13.71 -6.21 -35.09
C VAL A 457 -13.63 -5.95 -36.58
N ALA A 458 -14.70 -5.45 -37.22
CA ALA A 458 -14.68 -5.07 -38.63
C ALA A 458 -13.66 -3.95 -38.89
N ASN A 459 -13.62 -2.93 -38.03
CA ASN A 459 -12.66 -1.84 -38.12
C ASN A 459 -11.22 -2.32 -37.88
N LEU A 460 -11.01 -3.24 -36.94
CA LEU A 460 -9.71 -3.90 -36.77
C LEU A 460 -9.30 -4.67 -38.03
N ALA A 461 -10.20 -5.45 -38.62
CA ALA A 461 -9.91 -6.23 -39.84
C ALA A 461 -9.60 -5.36 -41.06
N LEU A 462 -10.23 -4.18 -41.17
CA LEU A 462 -9.91 -3.20 -42.21
C LEU A 462 -8.55 -2.53 -42.00
N ARG A 463 -8.17 -2.28 -40.74
CA ARG A 463 -6.91 -1.62 -40.38
C ARG A 463 -5.72 -2.56 -40.45
N ASP A 464 -5.84 -3.72 -39.81
CA ASP A 464 -4.79 -4.73 -39.69
C ASP A 464 -5.33 -6.12 -40.10
N PRO A 465 -5.45 -6.40 -41.41
CA PRO A 465 -5.99 -7.66 -41.91
C PRO A 465 -5.29 -8.88 -41.33
N GLY A 466 -6.07 -9.82 -40.80
CA GLY A 466 -5.57 -11.04 -40.19
C GLY A 466 -5.15 -10.91 -38.72
N THR A 467 -5.27 -9.73 -38.10
CA THR A 467 -5.06 -9.55 -36.66
C THR A 467 -6.28 -10.03 -35.87
N THR A 468 -6.05 -10.82 -34.82
CA THR A 468 -7.11 -11.19 -33.86
C THR A 468 -7.27 -10.13 -32.79
N GLY A 469 -8.37 -10.12 -32.04
CA GLY A 469 -8.55 -9.14 -30.96
C GLY A 469 -7.51 -9.27 -29.85
N LEU A 470 -7.12 -10.50 -29.51
CA LEU A 470 -6.00 -10.73 -28.58
C LEU A 470 -4.65 -10.34 -29.20
N GLY A 471 -4.47 -10.47 -30.51
CA GLY A 471 -3.28 -9.99 -31.22
C GLY A 471 -3.16 -8.46 -31.19
N LYS A 472 -4.28 -7.77 -31.37
CA LYS A 472 -4.39 -6.32 -31.19
C LYS A 472 -4.06 -5.92 -29.76
N TRP A 473 -4.59 -6.62 -28.76
CA TRP A 473 -4.27 -6.35 -27.36
C TRP A 473 -2.77 -6.55 -27.06
N VAL A 474 -2.12 -7.58 -27.59
CA VAL A 474 -0.67 -7.75 -27.39
C VAL A 474 0.11 -6.55 -27.95
N ALA A 475 -0.31 -6.00 -29.10
CA ALA A 475 0.29 -4.78 -29.63
C ALA A 475 0.00 -3.56 -28.74
N ASP A 476 -1.20 -3.41 -28.21
CA ASP A 476 -1.57 -2.33 -27.29
C ASP A 476 -0.84 -2.42 -25.95
N ALA A 477 -0.63 -3.62 -25.42
CA ALA A 477 0.13 -3.85 -24.19
C ALA A 477 1.60 -3.42 -24.36
N ARG A 478 2.22 -3.77 -25.49
CA ARG A 478 3.58 -3.31 -25.84
C ARG A 478 3.63 -1.78 -25.89
N ARG A 479 2.62 -1.16 -26.51
CA ARG A 479 2.49 0.28 -26.64
C ARG A 479 2.28 0.98 -25.29
N LEU A 480 1.51 0.36 -24.40
CA LEU A 480 1.29 0.83 -23.04
C LEU A 480 2.58 0.77 -22.22
N VAL A 481 3.38 -0.28 -22.36
CA VAL A 481 4.68 -0.37 -21.70
C VAL A 481 5.64 0.70 -22.21
N GLU A 482 5.69 0.98 -23.52
CA GLU A 482 6.47 2.10 -24.07
C GLU A 482 6.03 3.46 -23.48
N TYR A 483 4.72 3.65 -23.26
CA TYR A 483 4.22 4.84 -22.57
C TYR A 483 4.67 4.89 -21.11
N ILE A 484 4.56 3.78 -20.37
CA ILE A 484 4.98 3.66 -18.97
C ILE A 484 6.46 3.99 -18.82
N GLU A 485 7.32 3.53 -19.71
CA GLU A 485 8.76 3.86 -19.73
C GLU A 485 9.02 5.36 -19.91
N THR A 486 8.06 6.13 -20.42
CA THR A 486 8.18 7.58 -20.55
C THR A 486 7.75 8.34 -19.30
N LEU A 487 7.12 7.67 -18.32
CA LEU A 487 6.67 8.27 -17.08
C LEU A 487 7.84 8.39 -16.10
N PRO A 488 8.22 9.60 -15.66
CA PRO A 488 9.39 9.80 -14.79
C PRO A 488 9.18 9.24 -13.38
N ASP A 489 7.94 8.90 -13.02
CA ASP A 489 7.57 8.35 -11.73
C ASP A 489 7.22 6.86 -11.76
N ALA A 490 7.39 6.19 -12.91
CA ALA A 490 7.23 4.75 -13.08
C ALA A 490 8.57 4.01 -13.01
N ASP A 491 8.59 2.88 -12.30
CA ASP A 491 9.72 1.97 -12.27
C ASP A 491 9.53 0.92 -13.35
N ALA A 492 10.14 1.16 -14.50
CA ALA A 492 10.02 0.32 -15.68
C ALA A 492 10.63 -1.09 -15.48
N ASP A 493 11.48 -1.28 -14.46
CA ASP A 493 12.03 -2.59 -14.14
C ASP A 493 11.08 -3.44 -13.27
N ARG A 494 10.01 -2.84 -12.74
CA ARG A 494 9.06 -3.50 -11.83
C ARG A 494 7.61 -3.29 -12.30
N ILE A 495 7.32 -3.79 -13.49
CA ILE A 495 5.97 -3.75 -14.10
C ILE A 495 5.25 -5.08 -13.84
N GLY A 496 4.11 -5.03 -13.15
CA GLY A 496 3.17 -6.15 -13.01
C GLY A 496 1.95 -5.99 -13.91
N ILE A 497 1.21 -7.08 -14.09
CA ILE A 497 -0.12 -7.05 -14.72
C ILE A 497 -1.11 -7.94 -13.95
N ILE A 498 -2.32 -7.44 -13.72
CA ILE A 498 -3.43 -8.21 -13.13
C ILE A 498 -4.73 -7.87 -13.82
N GLY A 499 -5.52 -8.88 -14.19
CA GLY A 499 -6.85 -8.66 -14.74
C GLY A 499 -7.82 -9.80 -14.42
N HIS A 500 -9.11 -9.49 -14.52
CA HIS A 500 -10.21 -10.40 -14.22
C HIS A 500 -11.06 -10.67 -15.46
N SER A 501 -11.52 -11.92 -15.69
CA SER A 501 -12.36 -12.31 -16.82
C SER A 501 -11.64 -12.04 -18.16
N LEU A 502 -12.19 -11.21 -19.06
CA LEU A 502 -11.46 -10.66 -20.21
C LEU A 502 -10.11 -10.06 -19.81
N GLY A 503 -10.05 -9.31 -18.71
CA GLY A 503 -8.81 -8.78 -18.17
C GLY A 503 -7.79 -9.88 -17.83
N GLY A 504 -8.24 -11.05 -17.41
CA GLY A 504 -7.37 -12.22 -17.16
C GLY A 504 -6.76 -12.76 -18.46
N LYS A 505 -7.59 -12.93 -19.50
CA LYS A 505 -7.13 -13.27 -20.86
C LYS A 505 -6.09 -12.25 -21.33
N MET A 506 -6.37 -10.96 -21.16
CA MET A 506 -5.46 -9.87 -21.48
C MET A 506 -4.14 -9.97 -20.69
N ALA A 507 -4.19 -10.22 -19.38
CA ALA A 507 -3.01 -10.35 -18.54
C ALA A 507 -2.08 -11.50 -18.99
N LEU A 508 -2.64 -12.68 -19.27
CA LEU A 508 -1.91 -13.85 -19.76
C LEU A 508 -1.18 -13.54 -21.08
N TYR A 509 -1.91 -13.03 -22.08
CA TYR A 509 -1.35 -12.79 -23.41
C TYR A 509 -0.32 -11.67 -23.39
N ALA A 510 -0.57 -10.58 -22.67
CA ALA A 510 0.42 -9.52 -22.51
C ALA A 510 1.70 -10.06 -21.86
N ALA A 511 1.59 -10.81 -20.76
CA ALA A 511 2.74 -11.37 -20.08
C ALA A 511 3.56 -12.31 -20.98
N ALA A 512 2.93 -13.16 -21.81
CA ALA A 512 3.63 -14.07 -22.71
C ALA A 512 4.43 -13.36 -23.83
N PHE A 513 3.95 -12.20 -24.31
CA PHE A 513 4.50 -11.51 -25.48
C PHE A 513 5.18 -10.16 -25.20
N GLU A 514 5.14 -9.68 -23.97
CA GLU A 514 5.83 -8.48 -23.49
C GLU A 514 6.76 -8.84 -22.31
N PRO A 515 8.06 -9.09 -22.57
CA PRO A 515 9.00 -9.55 -21.55
C PRO A 515 9.29 -8.53 -20.43
N ARG A 516 8.98 -7.24 -20.64
CA ARG A 516 9.16 -6.19 -19.62
C ARG A 516 8.15 -6.27 -18.48
N ILE A 517 7.00 -6.91 -18.69
CA ILE A 517 6.07 -7.27 -17.61
C ILE A 517 6.74 -8.35 -16.77
N ARG A 518 7.08 -8.08 -15.51
CA ARG A 518 7.88 -8.93 -14.65
C ARG A 518 7.09 -9.93 -13.81
N ALA A 519 5.82 -9.70 -13.56
CA ALA A 519 4.93 -10.66 -12.88
C ALA A 519 3.49 -10.50 -13.37
N ALA A 520 2.72 -11.58 -13.39
CA ALA A 520 1.35 -11.59 -13.89
C ALA A 520 0.39 -12.36 -12.97
N VAL A 521 -0.83 -11.86 -12.85
CA VAL A 521 -1.97 -12.58 -12.29
C VAL A 521 -3.09 -12.59 -13.31
N SER A 522 -3.61 -13.77 -13.62
CA SER A 522 -4.79 -13.95 -14.44
C SER A 522 -5.93 -14.48 -13.57
N SER A 523 -6.93 -13.64 -13.29
CA SER A 523 -8.09 -14.03 -12.49
C SER A 523 -9.26 -14.40 -13.40
N GLU A 524 -9.76 -15.63 -13.24
CA GLU A 524 -10.96 -16.14 -13.89
C GLU A 524 -10.99 -15.94 -15.41
N PRO A 525 -9.89 -16.16 -16.17
CA PRO A 525 -9.91 -16.02 -17.62
C PRO A 525 -10.78 -17.08 -18.32
N GLY A 526 -11.08 -18.19 -17.63
CA GLY A 526 -11.31 -19.50 -18.26
C GLY A 526 -10.04 -19.92 -18.97
N ILE A 527 -9.09 -20.56 -18.30
CA ILE A 527 -7.72 -20.75 -18.81
C ILE A 527 -7.68 -21.68 -20.02
N GLY A 528 -8.55 -22.68 -20.07
CA GLY A 528 -8.62 -23.58 -21.23
C GLY A 528 -9.31 -22.93 -22.42
N LEU A 529 -8.81 -23.19 -23.64
CA LEU A 529 -9.46 -22.73 -24.88
C LEU A 529 -10.93 -23.19 -24.98
N THR A 530 -11.28 -24.30 -24.35
CA THR A 530 -12.65 -24.83 -24.29
C THR A 530 -13.38 -24.54 -22.98
N PHE A 531 -12.73 -23.88 -22.01
CA PHE A 531 -13.34 -23.56 -20.70
C PHE A 531 -14.22 -22.32 -20.81
N SER A 532 -13.91 -21.44 -21.75
CA SER A 532 -14.67 -20.22 -22.01
C SER A 532 -14.64 -19.89 -23.50
N ASN A 533 -15.21 -18.75 -23.85
CA ASN A 533 -15.55 -18.32 -25.19
C ASN A 533 -14.38 -17.80 -26.06
N TYR A 534 -13.21 -18.45 -26.10
CA TYR A 534 -12.08 -17.96 -26.93
C TYR A 534 -12.35 -17.96 -28.44
N GLU A 535 -13.28 -18.78 -28.89
CA GLU A 535 -13.76 -18.89 -30.26
C GLU A 535 -14.60 -17.69 -30.71
N ASP A 536 -15.03 -16.82 -29.77
CA ASP A 536 -15.73 -15.60 -30.13
C ASP A 536 -14.87 -14.74 -31.06
N TYR A 537 -15.52 -14.15 -32.06
CA TYR A 537 -14.84 -13.46 -33.17
C TYR A 537 -14.07 -12.21 -32.73
N TRP A 538 -14.35 -11.67 -31.54
CA TRP A 538 -13.59 -10.57 -30.96
C TRP A 538 -12.34 -11.03 -30.19
N TYR A 539 -12.13 -12.34 -29.97
CA TYR A 539 -10.91 -12.90 -29.41
C TYR A 539 -10.04 -13.56 -30.47
N LEU A 540 -10.18 -14.88 -30.69
CA LEU A 540 -9.42 -15.65 -31.68
C LEU A 540 -10.27 -16.00 -32.91
N GLY A 541 -11.59 -16.03 -32.77
CA GLY A 541 -12.49 -16.45 -33.83
C GLY A 541 -12.24 -17.90 -34.28
N GLU A 542 -12.58 -18.19 -35.53
CA GLU A 542 -12.39 -19.52 -36.15
C GLU A 542 -10.94 -20.01 -36.15
N LYS A 543 -9.96 -19.12 -35.98
CA LYS A 543 -8.54 -19.48 -35.98
C LYS A 543 -8.18 -20.46 -34.88
N VAL A 544 -8.91 -20.47 -33.76
CA VAL A 544 -8.68 -21.43 -32.68
C VAL A 544 -8.77 -22.88 -33.17
N THR A 545 -9.61 -23.15 -34.18
CA THR A 545 -9.81 -24.50 -34.75
C THR A 545 -8.61 -24.99 -35.57
N ALA A 546 -7.70 -24.10 -35.96
CA ALA A 546 -6.49 -24.45 -36.69
C ALA A 546 -5.35 -24.95 -35.79
N LEU A 547 -5.53 -24.92 -34.46
CA LEU A 547 -4.50 -25.33 -33.52
C LEU A 547 -4.36 -26.87 -33.48
N PRO A 548 -3.12 -27.40 -33.46
CA PRO A 548 -2.91 -28.84 -33.33
C PRO A 548 -3.50 -29.40 -32.03
N PRO A 549 -3.98 -30.66 -32.01
CA PRO A 549 -4.47 -31.31 -30.79
C PRO A 549 -3.47 -31.20 -29.63
N GLY A 550 -3.98 -30.91 -28.43
CA GLY A 550 -3.17 -30.70 -27.23
C GLY A 550 -2.44 -29.36 -27.17
N THR A 551 -2.64 -28.44 -28.13
CA THR A 551 -2.24 -27.04 -28.01
C THR A 551 -3.26 -26.28 -27.18
N ASP A 552 -2.81 -25.59 -26.13
CA ASP A 552 -3.66 -24.75 -25.29
C ASP A 552 -2.80 -23.71 -24.54
N GLN A 553 -3.40 -22.96 -23.61
CA GLN A 553 -2.78 -21.84 -22.91
C GLN A 553 -1.61 -22.21 -21.99
N HIS A 554 -1.39 -23.50 -21.68
CA HIS A 554 -0.21 -23.96 -20.94
C HIS A 554 1.09 -23.58 -21.66
N GLU A 555 1.06 -23.53 -22.99
CA GLU A 555 2.14 -23.02 -23.81
C GLU A 555 2.44 -21.54 -23.54
N LEU A 556 1.41 -20.69 -23.46
CA LEU A 556 1.58 -19.27 -23.15
C LEU A 556 2.10 -19.06 -21.73
N ILE A 557 1.60 -19.81 -20.75
CA ILE A 557 2.11 -19.76 -19.37
C ILE A 557 3.60 -20.12 -19.35
N ALA A 558 4.02 -21.12 -20.13
CA ALA A 558 5.42 -21.52 -20.19
C ALA A 558 6.32 -20.49 -20.89
N LEU A 559 5.81 -19.71 -21.85
CA LEU A 559 6.54 -18.57 -22.44
C LEU A 559 6.79 -17.43 -21.44
N ILE A 560 6.10 -17.41 -20.30
CA ILE A 560 6.31 -16.41 -19.25
C ILE A 560 7.55 -16.74 -18.42
N ALA A 561 7.92 -18.03 -18.30
CA ALA A 561 9.07 -18.48 -17.53
C ALA A 561 10.37 -17.72 -17.90
N PRO A 562 11.19 -17.30 -16.93
CA PRO A 562 11.12 -17.58 -15.50
C PRO A 562 10.27 -16.58 -14.70
N ARG A 563 9.48 -15.71 -15.32
CA ARG A 563 8.75 -14.64 -14.61
C ARG A 563 7.55 -15.21 -13.84
N PRO A 564 7.19 -14.67 -12.68
CA PRO A 564 6.06 -15.17 -11.89
C PRO A 564 4.70 -15.06 -12.59
N PHE A 565 3.93 -16.14 -12.57
CA PHE A 565 2.56 -16.22 -13.05
C PHE A 565 1.65 -16.93 -12.03
N LEU A 566 0.53 -16.30 -11.68
CA LEU A 566 -0.53 -16.89 -10.86
C LEU A 566 -1.84 -16.95 -11.64
N LEU A 567 -2.45 -18.12 -11.67
CA LEU A 567 -3.87 -18.27 -12.02
C LEU A 567 -4.72 -18.13 -10.76
N VAL A 568 -5.83 -17.41 -10.84
CA VAL A 568 -6.87 -17.39 -9.80
C VAL A 568 -8.16 -17.90 -10.43
N GLY A 569 -8.77 -18.93 -9.85
CA GLY A 569 -10.02 -19.55 -10.32
C GLY A 569 -11.02 -19.72 -9.19
N GLY A 570 -12.21 -20.22 -9.50
CA GLY A 570 -13.40 -20.01 -8.71
C GLY A 570 -14.53 -21.00 -8.98
N ASP A 571 -14.30 -22.04 -9.79
CA ASP A 571 -15.24 -23.12 -10.14
C ASP A 571 -16.42 -22.75 -11.06
N GLU A 572 -16.46 -21.55 -11.66
CA GLU A 572 -17.42 -21.27 -12.76
C GLU A 572 -16.85 -21.66 -14.13
N TYR A 573 -15.64 -21.19 -14.43
CA TYR A 573 -14.89 -21.58 -15.64
C TYR A 573 -13.57 -22.27 -15.26
N ASP A 574 -12.79 -21.62 -14.39
CA ASP A 574 -11.53 -22.17 -13.89
C ASP A 574 -11.79 -23.06 -12.67
N THR A 575 -11.81 -24.37 -12.90
CA THR A 575 -12.01 -25.40 -11.87
C THR A 575 -10.68 -26.05 -11.48
N ASP A 576 -10.71 -27.14 -10.71
CA ASP A 576 -9.52 -27.95 -10.41
C ASP A 576 -8.87 -28.54 -11.68
N GLU A 577 -9.59 -28.67 -12.81
CA GLU A 577 -8.99 -29.07 -14.10
C GLU A 577 -7.91 -28.08 -14.58
N SER A 578 -7.96 -26.83 -14.12
CA SER A 578 -6.95 -25.80 -14.42
C SER A 578 -5.56 -26.19 -13.92
N TRP A 579 -5.44 -27.11 -12.96
CA TRP A 579 -4.15 -27.66 -12.54
C TRP A 579 -3.38 -28.34 -13.67
N HIS A 580 -4.06 -28.89 -14.68
CA HIS A 580 -3.38 -29.47 -15.86
C HIS A 580 -2.48 -28.46 -16.56
N TYR A 581 -2.93 -27.22 -16.68
CA TYR A 581 -2.22 -26.14 -17.34
C TYR A 581 -0.99 -25.71 -16.54
N ILE A 582 -1.17 -25.58 -15.23
CA ILE A 582 -0.12 -25.21 -14.28
C ILE A 582 0.96 -26.28 -14.23
N ASN A 583 0.57 -27.56 -14.11
CA ASN A 583 1.49 -28.68 -14.09
C ASN A 583 2.30 -28.80 -15.40
N ALA A 584 1.63 -28.62 -16.54
CA ALA A 584 2.28 -28.67 -17.84
C ALA A 584 3.29 -27.52 -18.00
N ALA A 585 2.91 -26.29 -17.64
CA ALA A 585 3.80 -25.13 -17.67
C ALA A 585 4.95 -25.24 -16.66
N ARG A 586 4.70 -25.80 -15.47
CA ARG A 586 5.71 -25.96 -14.41
C ARG A 586 6.91 -26.79 -14.85
N ALA A 587 6.76 -27.67 -15.84
CA ALA A 587 7.90 -28.37 -16.45
C ALA A 587 8.93 -27.38 -17.03
N ALA A 588 8.49 -26.33 -17.73
CA ALA A 588 9.37 -25.28 -18.24
C ALA A 588 10.00 -24.45 -17.12
N TYR A 589 9.22 -24.10 -16.10
CA TYR A 589 9.73 -23.37 -14.93
C TYR A 589 10.81 -24.15 -14.16
N ARG A 590 10.66 -25.48 -14.04
CA ARG A 590 11.71 -26.36 -13.46
C ARG A 590 13.00 -26.31 -14.24
N LEU A 591 12.95 -26.31 -15.58
CA LEU A 591 14.15 -26.26 -16.42
C LEU A 591 14.96 -24.99 -16.21
N VAL A 592 14.28 -23.85 -16.00
CA VAL A 592 14.93 -22.57 -15.72
C VAL A 592 15.16 -22.32 -14.22
N GLY A 593 15.00 -23.35 -13.39
CA GLY A 593 15.32 -23.32 -11.96
C GLY A 593 14.36 -22.49 -11.09
N LYS A 594 13.11 -22.28 -11.55
CA LYS A 594 12.09 -21.46 -10.89
C LYS A 594 10.70 -22.12 -10.77
N PRO A 595 10.58 -23.38 -10.33
CA PRO A 595 9.29 -24.07 -10.22
C PRO A 595 8.23 -23.32 -9.38
N GLU A 596 8.68 -22.54 -8.40
CA GLU A 596 7.86 -21.76 -7.47
C GLU A 596 7.28 -20.48 -8.06
N HIS A 597 7.71 -20.09 -9.26
CA HIS A 597 7.19 -18.90 -9.96
C HIS A 597 5.89 -19.18 -10.74
N VAL A 598 5.29 -20.37 -10.62
CA VAL A 598 3.98 -20.68 -11.24
C VAL A 598 3.05 -21.37 -10.26
N GLY A 599 1.87 -20.78 -10.04
CA GLY A 599 0.91 -21.26 -9.05
C GLY A 599 -0.54 -21.10 -9.48
N TYR A 600 -1.44 -21.70 -8.70
CA TYR A 600 -2.88 -21.60 -8.87
C TYR A 600 -3.59 -21.52 -7.53
N LEU A 601 -4.50 -20.55 -7.43
CA LEU A 601 -5.40 -20.36 -6.31
C LEU A 601 -6.85 -20.56 -6.77
N ASN A 602 -7.51 -21.62 -6.33
CA ASN A 602 -8.93 -21.83 -6.57
C ASN A 602 -9.74 -21.41 -5.32
N HIS A 603 -10.55 -20.35 -5.44
CA HIS A 603 -11.38 -19.82 -4.35
C HIS A 603 -12.80 -20.39 -4.32
N ARG A 604 -13.20 -21.19 -5.32
CA ARG A 604 -14.44 -21.99 -5.32
C ARG A 604 -15.74 -21.22 -5.05
N ALA A 605 -15.85 -19.97 -5.54
CA ALA A 605 -16.97 -19.08 -5.24
C ALA A 605 -17.68 -18.49 -6.47
N GLY A 606 -17.54 -19.14 -7.63
CA GLY A 606 -18.05 -18.69 -8.92
C GLY A 606 -17.10 -17.73 -9.63
N HIS A 607 -17.59 -17.06 -10.68
CA HIS A 607 -16.74 -16.20 -11.52
C HIS A 607 -16.23 -14.95 -10.81
N THR A 608 -16.96 -14.38 -9.84
CA THR A 608 -16.48 -13.18 -9.15
C THR A 608 -15.49 -13.55 -8.05
N PRO A 609 -14.25 -13.01 -8.07
CA PRO A 609 -13.24 -13.37 -7.08
C PRO A 609 -13.65 -12.93 -5.67
N THR A 610 -13.37 -13.78 -4.68
CA THR A 610 -13.59 -13.42 -3.28
C THR A 610 -12.60 -12.34 -2.83
N PRO A 611 -12.94 -11.54 -1.79
CA PRO A 611 -12.00 -10.61 -1.17
C PRO A 611 -10.66 -11.26 -0.79
N GLU A 612 -10.71 -12.48 -0.23
CA GLU A 612 -9.52 -13.23 0.12
C GLU A 612 -8.67 -13.56 -1.12
N ALA A 613 -9.30 -14.03 -2.21
CA ALA A 613 -8.59 -14.35 -3.45
C ALA A 613 -7.90 -13.10 -4.05
N VAL A 614 -8.55 -11.94 -4.00
CA VAL A 614 -7.96 -10.67 -4.42
C VAL A 614 -6.77 -10.29 -3.54
N SER A 615 -6.90 -10.42 -2.22
CA SER A 615 -5.78 -10.16 -1.30
C SER A 615 -4.58 -11.06 -1.61
N ARG A 616 -4.80 -12.37 -1.80
CA ARG A 616 -3.75 -13.34 -2.14
C ARG A 616 -3.09 -13.05 -3.49
N ALA A 617 -3.88 -12.65 -4.49
CA ALA A 617 -3.34 -12.19 -5.77
C ALA A 617 -2.36 -11.02 -5.61
N PHE A 618 -2.68 -10.05 -4.76
CA PHE A 618 -1.77 -8.94 -4.47
C PHE A 618 -0.59 -9.35 -3.58
N ASP A 619 -0.74 -10.30 -2.66
CA ASP A 619 0.38 -10.87 -1.90
C ASP A 619 1.41 -11.51 -2.85
N TRP A 620 0.96 -12.28 -3.84
CA TRP A 620 1.80 -12.82 -4.91
C TRP A 620 2.55 -11.71 -5.65
N LEU A 621 1.85 -10.68 -6.12
CA LEU A 621 2.48 -9.57 -6.85
C LEU A 621 3.50 -8.82 -5.99
N ASN A 622 3.17 -8.54 -4.72
CA ASN A 622 4.08 -7.87 -3.80
C ASN A 622 5.33 -8.70 -3.53
N HIS A 623 5.19 -10.02 -3.37
CA HIS A 623 6.32 -10.92 -3.14
C HIS A 623 7.36 -10.84 -4.27
N PHE A 624 6.91 -10.66 -5.51
CA PHE A 624 7.80 -10.71 -6.69
C PHE A 624 8.18 -9.34 -7.27
N LEU A 625 7.40 -8.28 -7.01
CA LEU A 625 7.63 -6.95 -7.56
C LEU A 625 8.16 -5.94 -6.55
N LYS A 626 8.10 -6.22 -5.24
CA LYS A 626 8.60 -5.31 -4.21
C LYS A 626 9.91 -5.81 -3.58
N PRO A 627 10.72 -4.89 -3.00
CA PRO A 627 12.00 -5.21 -2.37
C PRO A 627 11.89 -6.09 -1.11
#